data_AF-A0A925WJI6-F1
#
_entry.id   AF-A0A925WJI6-F1
#
_cell.length_a   1.000
_cell.length_b   1.000
_cell.length_c   1.000
_cell.angle_alpha   90.00
_cell.angle_beta   90.00
_cell.angle_gamma   90.00
#
_symmetry.space_group_name_H-M   'P 1'
#
loop_
_entity.id
_entity.type
_entity.pdbx_description
1 polymer ?
#
loop_
_entity_poly.entity_id
_entity_poly.type
_entity_poly.pdbx_seq_one_letter_code
_entity_poly.pdbx_strand_id
1 'polypeptide(L)'
;MKTKPESTEKGPLEVAKQGSISVPIYSTTNRIYRLNPANGSRELKSEHPQFTVIYYEGSRRVKRKFSNLVKARREADLAAIKLSNGEAEILKLSGTDRADYVHAMRYLREWSASAHLNLAVTDYVAAVKRLPQNTSLKEAVDFYLKRHPIGLPQKTVQEVVDELVESKEKSGKSEIYTKKMKQLLGHFGKAFNLHISLVSGKQVEDYIRGLGVGGRTQNNNRQLINTLFKFAIKRGYLCKDHDEMSAVELAENDSGEIEVFNPVELRKLFNACLAPVQERRKWRDREAMIPYLAIAAFCGLRSAEIARLDWSEVHLTGAEHFIEVKAAKAKTASRRTVPISENCARWLAPFAKESGLVCPFE
;
A
#
# COMPACT_ATOMS: atom_id res chain seq x y z
N MET A 1 -100.28 15.28 25.14
CA MET A 1 -99.10 14.43 25.41
C MET A 1 -98.11 14.59 24.25
N LYS A 2 -97.03 15.34 24.44
CA LYS A 2 -95.97 15.49 23.42
C LYS A 2 -94.93 14.39 23.66
N THR A 3 -94.83 13.48 22.69
CA THR A 3 -93.85 12.40 22.65
C THR A 3 -92.43 12.99 22.59
N LYS A 4 -91.55 12.53 23.50
CA LYS A 4 -90.11 12.82 23.47
C LYS A 4 -89.50 12.16 22.22
N PRO A 5 -88.66 12.85 21.42
CA PRO A 5 -87.90 12.18 20.39
C PRO A 5 -86.81 11.30 21.04
N GLU A 6 -86.73 10.07 20.54
CA GLU A 6 -85.80 9.02 20.94
C GLU A 6 -84.34 9.51 20.91
N SER A 7 -83.60 9.11 21.94
CA SER A 7 -82.17 9.35 22.07
C SER A 7 -81.41 8.66 20.94
N THR A 8 -80.84 9.46 20.03
CA THR A 8 -79.86 8.97 19.06
C THR A 8 -78.63 8.44 19.81
N GLU A 9 -78.28 7.19 19.53
CA GLU A 9 -77.13 6.48 20.10
C GLU A 9 -75.85 7.33 20.03
N LYS A 10 -75.14 7.48 21.15
CA LYS A 10 -73.89 8.23 21.26
C LYS A 10 -72.68 7.46 20.69
N GLY A 11 -72.84 6.82 19.53
CA GLY A 11 -71.82 6.00 18.88
C GLY A 11 -71.47 6.47 17.46
N PRO A 12 -70.34 6.02 16.89
CA PRO A 12 -70.07 6.17 15.46
C PRO A 12 -71.13 5.39 14.65
N LEU A 13 -71.59 5.99 13.55
CA LEU A 13 -72.54 5.37 12.61
C LEU A 13 -71.92 4.15 11.93
N GLU A 14 -70.68 4.29 11.46
CA GLU A 14 -69.89 3.23 10.85
C GLU A 14 -68.43 3.36 11.30
N VAL A 15 -67.69 2.26 11.30
CA VAL A 15 -66.24 2.25 11.56
C VAL A 15 -65.56 1.48 10.45
N ALA A 16 -64.75 2.17 9.66
CA ALA A 16 -63.87 1.51 8.70
C ALA A 16 -62.73 0.83 9.46
N LYS A 17 -62.49 -0.45 9.20
CA LYS A 17 -61.45 -1.25 9.86
C LYS A 17 -60.49 -1.82 8.84
N GLN A 18 -59.19 -1.65 9.10
CA GLN A 18 -58.12 -2.33 8.39
C GLN A 18 -57.11 -2.80 9.43
N GLY A 19 -57.03 -4.12 9.66
CA GLY A 19 -56.21 -4.69 10.73
C GLY A 19 -56.61 -4.19 12.12
N SER A 20 -55.65 -3.65 12.87
CA SER A 20 -55.84 -3.06 14.20
C SER A 20 -56.35 -1.60 14.17
N ILE A 21 -56.49 -1.01 12.99
CA ILE A 21 -56.83 0.41 12.83
C ILE A 21 -58.32 0.57 12.58
N SER A 22 -58.94 1.47 13.34
CA SER A 22 -60.36 1.79 13.28
C SER A 22 -60.56 3.28 13.03
N VAL A 23 -61.23 3.63 11.93
CA VAL A 23 -61.56 5.00 11.55
C VAL A 23 -63.08 5.21 11.69
N PRO A 24 -63.55 5.89 12.75
CA PRO A 24 -64.97 6.11 12.98
C PRO A 24 -65.57 7.20 12.08
N ILE A 25 -66.80 6.95 11.65
CA ILE A 25 -67.67 7.85 10.90
C ILE A 25 -68.85 8.22 11.79
N TYR A 26 -69.03 9.50 12.09
CA TYR A 26 -70.13 10.01 12.90
C TYR A 26 -71.22 10.61 12.01
N SER A 27 -72.48 10.24 12.27
CA SER A 27 -73.64 10.90 11.65
C SER A 27 -74.01 12.14 12.46
N THR A 28 -74.16 13.27 11.79
CA THR A 28 -74.64 14.52 12.38
C THR A 28 -75.59 15.17 11.39
N THR A 29 -76.58 15.91 11.89
CA THR A 29 -77.47 16.66 11.00
C THR A 29 -77.03 18.11 10.95
N ASN A 30 -76.66 18.58 9.77
CA ASN A 30 -76.28 19.97 9.57
C ASN A 30 -77.53 20.81 9.33
N ARG A 31 -77.87 21.66 10.31
CA ARG A 31 -79.03 22.54 10.30
C ARG A 31 -78.60 23.95 9.90
N ILE A 32 -79.08 24.42 8.77
CA ILE A 32 -78.84 25.78 8.28
C ILE A 32 -80.06 26.61 8.65
N TYR A 33 -79.84 27.66 9.45
CA TYR A 33 -80.88 28.59 9.84
C TYR A 33 -80.79 29.88 9.01
N ARG A 34 -81.94 30.48 8.72
CA ARG A 34 -82.06 31.82 8.13
C ARG A 34 -82.72 32.73 9.16
N LEU A 35 -82.26 33.98 9.26
CA LEU A 35 -82.98 34.98 10.03
C LEU A 35 -84.25 35.39 9.27
N ASN A 36 -85.41 35.30 9.91
CA ASN A 36 -86.64 35.87 9.37
C ASN A 36 -86.55 37.41 9.48
N PRO A 37 -86.65 38.14 8.35
CA PRO A 37 -86.51 39.60 8.34
C PRO A 37 -87.58 40.36 9.13
N ALA A 38 -88.74 39.75 9.37
CA ALA A 38 -89.89 40.43 9.99
C ALA A 38 -89.90 40.35 11.53
N ASN A 39 -89.31 39.31 12.12
CA ASN A 39 -89.37 39.07 13.57
C ASN A 39 -88.01 38.72 14.21
N GLY A 40 -86.93 38.69 13.42
CA GLY A 40 -85.57 38.38 13.89
C GLY A 40 -85.36 36.93 14.37
N SER A 41 -86.37 36.08 14.27
CA SER A 41 -86.28 34.68 14.70
C SER A 41 -85.47 33.84 13.71
N ARG A 42 -84.73 32.85 14.22
CA ARG A 42 -83.96 31.90 13.40
C ARG A 42 -84.89 30.79 12.92
N GLU A 43 -85.26 30.84 11.66
CA GLU A 43 -86.06 29.79 11.00
C GLU A 43 -85.13 28.76 10.35
N LEU A 44 -85.47 27.48 10.46
CA LEU A 44 -84.71 26.41 9.83
C LEU A 44 -84.91 26.51 8.31
N LYS A 45 -83.85 26.82 7.57
CA LYS A 45 -83.86 26.96 6.10
C LYS A 45 -83.71 25.62 5.41
N SER A 46 -82.78 24.80 5.89
CA SER A 46 -82.58 23.45 5.38
C SER A 46 -81.86 22.58 6.40
N GLU A 47 -82.14 21.28 6.33
CA GLU A 47 -81.50 20.27 7.15
C GLU A 47 -80.98 19.15 6.24
N HIS A 48 -79.69 18.86 6.33
CA HIS A 48 -79.05 17.83 5.50
C HIS A 48 -78.18 16.92 6.37
N PRO A 49 -78.12 15.60 6.07
CA PRO A 49 -77.22 14.69 6.74
C PRO A 49 -75.76 15.06 6.44
N GLN A 50 -74.93 15.05 7.48
CA GLN A 50 -73.50 15.31 7.43
C GLN A 50 -72.74 14.19 8.13
N PHE A 51 -71.83 13.56 7.40
CA PHE A 51 -71.00 12.46 7.88
C PHE A 51 -69.61 12.99 8.18
N THR A 52 -69.13 12.78 9.40
CA THR A 52 -67.82 13.26 9.84
C THR A 52 -66.88 12.10 10.10
N VAL A 53 -65.78 12.05 9.35
CA VAL A 53 -64.70 11.06 9.54
C VAL A 53 -63.63 11.70 10.43
N ILE A 54 -63.19 11.00 11.47
CA ILE A 54 -62.17 11.48 12.41
C ILE A 54 -61.09 10.41 12.57
N TYR A 55 -59.83 10.77 12.32
CA TYR A 55 -58.66 9.91 12.54
C TYR A 55 -57.44 10.73 12.94
N TYR A 56 -56.35 10.05 13.32
CA TYR A 56 -55.06 10.66 13.61
C TYR A 56 -54.04 10.27 12.52
N GLU A 57 -53.35 11.25 11.98
CA GLU A 57 -52.21 11.06 11.06
C GLU A 57 -50.96 11.51 11.84
N GLY A 58 -50.20 10.55 12.37
CA GLY A 58 -49.17 10.80 13.38
C GLY A 58 -49.77 11.46 14.63
N SER A 59 -49.25 12.62 15.01
CA SER A 59 -49.75 13.41 16.16
C SER A 59 -50.92 14.35 15.82
N ARG A 60 -51.29 14.49 14.54
CA ARG A 60 -52.32 15.45 14.10
C ARG A 60 -53.70 14.80 13.99
N ARG A 61 -54.68 15.35 14.70
CA ARG A 61 -56.10 14.97 14.52
C ARG A 61 -56.65 15.55 13.21
N VAL A 62 -57.12 14.69 12.32
CA VAL A 62 -57.77 15.06 11.06
C VAL A 62 -59.28 14.87 11.18
N LYS A 63 -60.04 15.89 10.78
CA LYS A 63 -61.51 15.88 10.77
C LYS A 63 -62.01 16.28 9.39
N ARG A 64 -62.70 15.37 8.68
CA ARG A 64 -63.28 15.63 7.36
C ARG A 64 -64.79 15.46 7.40
N LYS A 65 -65.50 16.35 6.71
CA LYS A 65 -66.97 16.42 6.68
C LYS A 65 -67.46 16.15 5.26
N PHE A 66 -68.47 15.30 5.13
CA PHE A 66 -69.05 14.87 3.86
C PHE A 66 -70.58 14.99 3.89
N SER A 67 -71.18 15.28 2.75
CA SER A 67 -72.64 15.30 2.58
C SER A 67 -73.23 13.94 2.18
N ASN A 68 -72.40 12.94 1.90
CA ASN A 68 -72.81 11.61 1.44
C ASN A 68 -72.02 10.52 2.19
N LEU A 69 -72.74 9.52 2.72
CA LEU A 69 -72.18 8.41 3.48
C LEU A 69 -71.17 7.60 2.65
N VAL A 70 -71.45 7.35 1.37
CA VAL A 70 -70.56 6.58 0.47
C VAL A 70 -69.21 7.28 0.32
N LYS A 71 -69.19 8.61 0.24
CA LYS A 71 -67.95 9.40 0.19
C LYS A 71 -67.20 9.36 1.51
N ALA A 72 -67.91 9.44 2.63
CA ALA A 72 -67.32 9.33 3.96
C ALA A 72 -66.70 7.94 4.19
N ARG A 73 -67.38 6.88 3.75
CA ARG A 73 -66.89 5.50 3.85
C ARG A 73 -65.64 5.28 3.01
N ARG A 74 -65.66 5.70 1.74
CA ARG A 74 -64.47 5.61 0.86
C ARG A 74 -63.26 6.34 1.45
N GLU A 75 -63.46 7.52 2.03
CA GLU A 75 -62.38 8.25 2.70
C GLU A 75 -61.90 7.51 3.96
N ALA A 76 -62.82 6.99 4.77
CA ALA A 76 -62.48 6.25 5.98
C ALA A 76 -61.70 4.96 5.66
N ASP A 77 -62.08 4.23 4.62
CA ASP A 77 -61.36 3.05 4.13
C ASP A 77 -59.96 3.41 3.61
N LEU A 78 -59.84 4.48 2.81
CA LEU A 78 -58.54 4.98 2.35
C LEU A 78 -57.64 5.42 3.51
N ALA A 79 -58.20 6.09 4.51
CA ALA A 79 -57.46 6.49 5.71
C ALA A 79 -57.01 5.26 6.51
N ALA A 80 -57.88 4.26 6.67
CA ALA A 80 -57.54 3.02 7.37
C ALA A 80 -56.41 2.25 6.65
N ILE A 81 -56.44 2.16 5.32
CA ILE A 81 -55.38 1.54 4.50
C ILE A 81 -54.06 2.29 4.67
N LYS A 82 -54.06 3.62 4.52
CA LYS A 82 -52.84 4.44 4.66
C LYS A 82 -52.21 4.30 6.04
N LEU A 83 -53.03 4.41 7.09
CA LEU A 83 -52.55 4.25 8.46
C LEU A 83 -52.04 2.82 8.71
N SER A 84 -52.67 1.80 8.12
CA SER A 84 -52.28 0.40 8.28
C SER A 84 -50.94 0.08 7.61
N ASN A 85 -50.61 0.80 6.54
CA ASN A 85 -49.35 0.64 5.82
C ASN A 85 -48.17 1.41 6.48
N GLY A 86 -48.39 2.04 7.64
CA GLY A 86 -47.36 2.82 8.33
C GLY A 86 -47.04 4.16 7.65
N GLU A 87 -47.87 4.63 6.72
CA GLU A 87 -47.69 5.89 5.99
C GLU A 87 -47.98 7.15 6.85
N ALA A 88 -48.28 6.98 8.14
CA ALA A 88 -48.64 8.08 9.05
C ALA A 88 -47.49 9.07 9.30
N GLU A 89 -46.24 8.63 9.12
CA GLU A 89 -45.03 9.46 9.17
C GLU A 89 -44.35 9.54 7.78
N ILE A 90 -45.12 9.81 6.72
CA ILE A 90 -44.47 10.21 5.46
C ILE A 90 -43.75 11.54 5.73
N LEU A 91 -42.41 11.43 5.82
CA LEU A 91 -41.46 12.50 5.60
C LEU A 91 -41.87 13.17 4.28
N LYS A 92 -42.58 14.30 4.36
CA LYS A 92 -43.04 15.02 3.17
C LYS A 92 -41.80 15.62 2.52
N LEU A 93 -41.17 14.86 1.63
CA LEU A 93 -40.12 15.34 0.74
C LEU A 93 -40.65 16.60 0.06
N SER A 94 -39.96 17.71 0.31
CA SER A 94 -40.25 18.99 -0.30
C SER A 94 -40.07 18.89 -1.82
N GLY A 95 -40.54 19.90 -2.56
CA GLY A 95 -40.35 19.92 -4.02
C GLY A 95 -38.88 19.82 -4.42
N THR A 96 -37.98 20.43 -3.62
CA THR A 96 -36.53 20.37 -3.81
C THR A 96 -35.97 18.99 -3.52
N ASP A 97 -36.36 18.34 -2.42
CA ASP A 97 -35.86 17.00 -2.07
C ASP A 97 -36.22 15.95 -3.14
N ARG A 98 -37.41 16.10 -3.74
CA ARG A 98 -37.85 15.25 -4.86
C ARG A 98 -37.01 15.47 -6.11
N ALA A 99 -36.70 16.74 -6.42
CA ALA A 99 -35.87 17.08 -7.56
C ALA A 99 -34.45 16.53 -7.39
N ASP A 100 -33.86 16.67 -6.20
CA ASP A 100 -32.54 16.15 -5.86
C ASP A 100 -32.49 14.62 -5.93
N TYR A 101 -33.51 13.94 -5.40
CA TYR A 101 -33.63 12.48 -5.51
C TYR A 101 -33.68 12.02 -6.97
N VAL A 102 -34.51 12.65 -7.81
CA VAL A 102 -34.62 12.30 -9.23
C VAL A 102 -33.29 12.55 -9.96
N HIS A 103 -32.64 13.67 -9.68
CA HIS A 103 -31.33 13.99 -10.25
C HIS A 103 -30.26 12.97 -9.84
N ALA A 104 -30.16 12.67 -8.54
CA ALA A 104 -29.19 11.71 -8.01
C ALA A 104 -29.41 10.31 -8.60
N MET A 105 -30.66 9.84 -8.65
CA MET A 105 -31.01 8.56 -9.26
C MET A 105 -30.71 8.51 -10.76
N ARG A 106 -30.89 9.62 -11.49
CA ARG A 106 -30.54 9.69 -12.92
C ARG A 106 -29.04 9.52 -13.13
N TYR A 107 -28.22 10.31 -12.45
CA TYR A 107 -26.76 10.20 -12.51
C TYR A 107 -26.26 8.80 -12.12
N LEU A 108 -26.83 8.22 -11.07
CA LEU A 108 -26.43 6.90 -10.58
C LEU A 108 -26.73 5.81 -11.61
N ARG A 109 -27.89 5.88 -12.27
CA ARG A 109 -28.32 4.91 -13.29
C ARG A 109 -27.59 5.05 -14.60
N GLU A 110 -27.16 6.25 -14.97
CA GLU A 110 -26.26 6.48 -16.11
C GLU A 110 -24.92 5.77 -15.91
N TRP A 111 -24.39 5.77 -14.68
CA TRP A 111 -23.18 5.02 -14.33
C TRP A 111 -23.42 3.52 -14.21
N SER A 112 -24.49 3.11 -13.54
CA SER A 112 -24.83 1.70 -13.34
C SER A 112 -26.35 1.51 -13.18
N ALA A 113 -26.96 0.79 -14.11
CA ALA A 113 -28.41 0.60 -14.17
C ALA A 113 -29.00 -0.08 -12.92
N SER A 114 -28.22 -0.91 -12.23
CA SER A 114 -28.60 -1.64 -11.02
C SER A 114 -28.18 -0.96 -9.72
N ALA A 115 -27.54 0.21 -9.78
CA ALA A 115 -27.05 0.86 -8.58
C ALA A 115 -28.19 1.39 -7.70
N HIS A 116 -28.02 1.22 -6.38
CA HIS A 116 -28.95 1.71 -5.37
C HIS A 116 -28.38 2.95 -4.69
N LEU A 117 -29.17 4.04 -4.64
CA LEU A 117 -28.73 5.33 -4.08
C LEU A 117 -28.17 5.20 -2.66
N ASN A 118 -28.84 4.41 -1.82
CA ASN A 118 -28.41 4.23 -0.43
C ASN A 118 -27.03 3.55 -0.31
N LEU A 119 -26.74 2.55 -1.15
CA LEU A 119 -25.44 1.88 -1.14
C LEU A 119 -24.33 2.84 -1.59
N ALA A 120 -24.56 3.60 -2.66
CA ALA A 120 -23.58 4.56 -3.14
C ALA A 120 -23.26 5.67 -2.12
N VAL A 121 -24.28 6.18 -1.42
CA VAL A 121 -24.08 7.15 -0.34
C VAL A 121 -23.32 6.51 0.83
N THR A 122 -23.67 5.26 1.19
CA THR A 122 -22.99 4.52 2.26
C THR A 122 -21.51 4.32 1.96
N ASP A 123 -21.17 3.89 0.74
CA ASP A 123 -19.79 3.70 0.29
C ASP A 123 -19.02 5.02 0.22
N TYR A 124 -19.64 6.08 -0.31
CA TYR A 124 -19.03 7.41 -0.36
C TYR A 124 -18.69 7.91 1.04
N VAL A 125 -19.64 7.85 1.97
CA VAL A 125 -19.45 8.30 3.36
C VAL A 125 -18.41 7.42 4.06
N ALA A 126 -18.41 6.11 3.84
CA ALA A 126 -17.42 5.20 4.39
C ALA A 126 -15.99 5.50 3.89
N ALA A 127 -15.83 5.86 2.61
CA ALA A 127 -14.55 6.25 2.03
C ALA A 127 -14.08 7.61 2.57
N VAL A 128 -14.94 8.63 2.55
CA VAL A 128 -14.61 9.99 3.00
C VAL A 128 -14.28 10.05 4.49
N LYS A 129 -14.93 9.24 5.34
CA LYS A 129 -14.59 9.12 6.77
C LYS A 129 -13.16 8.64 7.04
N ARG A 130 -12.54 7.93 6.08
CA ARG A 130 -11.15 7.45 6.20
C ARG A 130 -10.13 8.47 5.68
N LEU A 131 -10.58 9.51 4.97
CA LEU A 131 -9.70 10.52 4.41
C LEU A 131 -9.32 11.58 5.47
N PRO A 132 -8.11 12.16 5.39
CA PRO A 132 -7.73 13.31 6.21
C PRO A 132 -8.68 14.50 5.99
N GLN A 133 -8.79 15.37 6.99
CA GLN A 133 -9.54 16.63 6.85
C GLN A 133 -9.03 17.41 5.64
N ASN A 134 -9.96 17.97 4.86
CA ASN A 134 -9.72 18.70 3.60
C ASN A 134 -9.19 17.88 2.41
N THR A 135 -9.24 16.54 2.46
CA THR A 135 -8.95 15.71 1.27
C THR A 135 -10.24 15.22 0.62
N SER A 136 -10.41 15.47 -0.67
CA SER A 136 -11.54 14.97 -1.44
C SER A 136 -11.34 13.52 -1.89
N LEU A 137 -12.44 12.79 -2.10
CA LEU A 137 -12.38 11.43 -2.67
C LEU A 137 -11.71 11.43 -4.06
N LYS A 138 -11.93 12.48 -4.85
CA LYS A 138 -11.30 12.64 -6.16
C LYS A 138 -9.77 12.71 -6.04
N GLU A 139 -9.25 13.54 -5.15
CA GLU A 139 -7.80 13.65 -4.93
C GLU A 139 -7.18 12.32 -4.47
N ALA A 140 -7.89 11.56 -3.64
CA ALA A 140 -7.45 10.22 -3.22
C ALA A 140 -7.38 9.24 -4.41
N VAL A 141 -8.39 9.26 -5.29
CA VAL A 141 -8.40 8.45 -6.51
C VAL A 141 -7.30 8.89 -7.48
N ASP A 142 -7.13 10.18 -7.71
CA ASP A 142 -6.08 10.74 -8.59
C ASP A 142 -4.68 10.37 -8.05
N PHE A 143 -4.49 10.43 -6.73
CA PHE A 143 -3.26 10.01 -6.07
C PHE A 143 -3.00 8.51 -6.24
N TYR A 144 -4.04 7.68 -6.08
CA TYR A 144 -3.96 6.24 -6.32
C TYR A 144 -3.57 5.94 -7.77
N LEU A 145 -4.27 6.50 -8.75
CA LEU A 145 -3.97 6.31 -10.18
C LEU A 145 -2.56 6.81 -10.56
N LYS A 146 -2.08 7.89 -9.94
CA LYS A 146 -0.72 8.41 -10.14
C LYS A 146 0.37 7.46 -9.61
N ARG A 147 0.06 6.66 -8.59
CA ARG A 147 0.99 5.69 -7.97
C ARG A 147 0.83 4.27 -8.51
N HIS A 148 -0.36 3.94 -9.03
CA HIS A 148 -0.76 2.68 -9.64
C HIS A 148 -1.25 2.93 -11.08
N PRO A 149 -0.36 3.23 -12.04
CA PRO A 149 -0.76 3.37 -13.43
C PRO A 149 -1.37 2.06 -13.93
N ILE A 150 -2.55 2.13 -14.55
CA ILE A 150 -3.18 0.97 -15.18
C ILE A 150 -2.32 0.52 -16.36
N GLY A 151 -2.08 -0.80 -16.48
CA GLY A 151 -1.33 -1.36 -17.60
C GLY A 151 0.19 -1.27 -17.47
N LEU A 152 0.74 -1.36 -16.25
CA LEU A 152 2.19 -1.51 -16.06
C LEU A 152 2.73 -2.69 -16.91
N PRO A 153 3.91 -2.54 -17.54
CA PRO A 153 4.52 -3.61 -18.31
C PRO A 153 4.72 -4.85 -17.43
N GLN A 154 4.11 -5.95 -17.83
CA GLN A 154 4.21 -7.23 -17.13
C GLN A 154 5.53 -7.91 -17.50
N LYS A 155 6.61 -7.55 -16.80
CA LYS A 155 7.93 -8.19 -16.97
C LYS A 155 8.15 -9.31 -15.97
N THR A 156 8.78 -10.37 -16.43
CA THR A 156 9.28 -11.46 -15.61
C THR A 156 10.46 -10.99 -14.76
N VAL A 157 10.73 -11.69 -13.64
CA VAL A 157 11.90 -11.38 -12.81
C VAL A 157 13.19 -11.43 -13.64
N GLN A 158 13.35 -12.43 -14.52
CA GLN A 158 14.56 -12.60 -15.33
C GLN A 158 14.81 -11.43 -16.28
N GLU A 159 13.79 -10.94 -16.99
CA GLU A 159 13.92 -9.78 -17.88
C GLU A 159 14.38 -8.53 -17.12
N VAL A 160 13.83 -8.29 -15.93
CA VAL A 160 14.21 -7.15 -15.09
C VAL A 160 15.65 -7.30 -14.58
N VAL A 161 16.09 -8.53 -14.28
CA VAL A 161 17.48 -8.81 -13.90
C VAL A 161 18.44 -8.48 -15.04
N ASP A 162 18.13 -8.92 -16.26
CA ASP A 162 18.97 -8.68 -17.43
C ASP A 162 19.10 -7.18 -17.72
N GLU A 163 17.99 -6.43 -17.64
CA GLU A 163 17.99 -4.97 -17.81
C GLU A 163 18.72 -4.22 -16.69
N LEU A 164 18.61 -4.69 -15.45
CA LEU A 164 19.35 -4.12 -14.33
C LEU A 164 20.85 -4.28 -14.56
N VAL A 165 21.27 -5.49 -14.94
CA VAL A 165 22.67 -5.82 -15.19
C VAL A 165 23.21 -4.96 -16.34
N GLU A 166 22.52 -4.92 -17.48
CA GLU A 166 22.90 -4.09 -18.63
C GLU A 166 23.00 -2.60 -18.24
N SER A 167 22.03 -2.11 -17.45
CA SER A 167 22.05 -0.74 -16.94
C SER A 167 23.27 -0.45 -16.06
N LYS A 168 23.72 -1.40 -15.23
CA LYS A 168 24.90 -1.23 -14.36
C LYS A 168 26.21 -1.32 -15.13
N GLU A 169 26.27 -2.18 -16.16
CA GLU A 169 27.42 -2.27 -17.06
C GLU A 169 27.61 -0.98 -17.85
N LYS A 170 26.54 -0.44 -18.45
CA LYS A 170 26.57 0.86 -19.14
C LYS A 170 26.94 2.03 -18.23
N SER A 171 26.65 1.91 -16.93
CA SER A 171 27.02 2.93 -15.93
C SER A 171 28.47 2.84 -15.46
N GLY A 172 29.30 1.96 -16.04
CA GLY A 172 30.71 1.80 -15.69
C GLY A 172 30.95 1.24 -14.28
N LYS A 173 30.02 0.42 -13.76
CA LYS A 173 30.24 -0.26 -12.48
C LYS A 173 31.27 -1.38 -12.63
N SER A 174 31.99 -1.67 -11.55
CA SER A 174 33.03 -2.71 -11.53
C SER A 174 32.53 -4.07 -12.03
N GLU A 175 33.33 -4.73 -12.87
CA GLU A 175 33.04 -6.07 -13.40
C GLU A 175 32.79 -7.12 -12.33
N ILE A 176 33.51 -7.04 -11.20
CA ILE A 176 33.31 -7.95 -10.06
C ILE A 176 31.89 -7.78 -9.50
N TYR A 177 31.42 -6.53 -9.40
CA TYR A 177 30.09 -6.22 -8.89
C TYR A 177 29.00 -6.69 -9.86
N THR A 178 29.15 -6.44 -11.17
CA THR A 178 28.18 -6.88 -12.18
C THR A 178 28.16 -8.40 -12.32
N LYS A 179 29.31 -9.09 -12.25
CA LYS A 179 29.39 -10.55 -12.24
C LYS A 179 28.68 -11.15 -11.03
N LYS A 180 28.90 -10.60 -9.83
CA LYS A 180 28.19 -11.03 -8.61
C LYS A 180 26.69 -10.82 -8.73
N MET A 181 26.26 -9.68 -9.28
CA MET A 181 24.86 -9.38 -9.54
C MET A 181 24.23 -10.35 -10.53
N LYS A 182 24.88 -10.62 -11.68
CA LYS A 182 24.46 -11.62 -12.68
C LYS A 182 24.26 -13.00 -12.04
N GLN A 183 25.23 -13.44 -11.24
CA GLN A 183 25.14 -14.74 -10.58
C GLN A 183 23.99 -14.77 -9.59
N LEU A 184 23.96 -13.89 -8.59
CA LEU A 184 22.98 -13.99 -7.50
C LEU A 184 21.54 -13.70 -7.96
N LEU A 185 21.36 -12.64 -8.75
CA LEU A 185 20.04 -12.31 -9.28
C LEU A 185 19.61 -13.25 -10.40
N GLY A 186 20.54 -13.86 -11.14
CA GLY A 186 20.21 -14.89 -12.12
C GLY A 186 19.69 -16.18 -11.48
N HIS A 187 20.23 -16.58 -10.31
CA HIS A 187 19.64 -17.71 -9.56
C HIS A 187 18.25 -17.35 -9.03
N PHE A 188 18.07 -16.11 -8.56
CA PHE A 188 16.77 -15.62 -8.13
C PHE A 188 15.75 -15.59 -9.29
N GLY A 189 16.13 -15.08 -10.45
CA GLY A 189 15.28 -15.07 -11.65
C GLY A 189 14.85 -16.47 -12.08
N LYS A 190 15.76 -17.45 -12.05
CA LYS A 190 15.44 -18.87 -12.34
C LYS A 190 14.50 -19.49 -11.31
N ALA A 191 14.61 -19.11 -10.04
CA ALA A 191 13.73 -19.59 -8.97
C ALA A 191 12.32 -18.99 -9.09
N PHE A 192 12.21 -17.77 -9.62
CA PHE A 192 10.96 -17.02 -9.76
C PHE A 192 10.63 -16.73 -11.23
N ASN A 193 10.15 -17.75 -11.95
CA ASN A 193 9.67 -17.63 -13.34
C ASN A 193 8.27 -16.99 -13.44
N LEU A 194 8.06 -15.89 -12.72
CA LEU A 194 6.80 -15.17 -12.63
C LEU A 194 7.02 -13.67 -12.81
N HIS A 195 5.92 -12.92 -12.95
CA HIS A 195 5.99 -11.47 -13.05
C HIS A 195 6.51 -10.86 -11.76
N ILE A 196 7.41 -9.89 -11.85
CA ILE A 196 8.03 -9.28 -10.66
C ILE A 196 7.00 -8.66 -9.70
N SER A 197 5.83 -8.27 -10.22
CA SER A 197 4.68 -7.75 -9.47
C SER A 197 4.00 -8.77 -8.55
N LEU A 198 4.18 -10.06 -8.82
CA LEU A 198 3.55 -11.16 -8.07
C LEU A 198 4.49 -11.77 -7.02
N VAL A 199 5.76 -11.35 -6.98
CA VAL A 199 6.71 -11.83 -5.98
C VAL A 199 6.38 -11.19 -4.63
N SER A 200 6.01 -12.01 -3.66
CA SER A 200 5.72 -11.55 -2.29
C SER A 200 6.97 -11.53 -1.41
N GLY A 201 6.96 -10.68 -0.38
CA GLY A 201 8.04 -10.59 0.61
C GLY A 201 8.29 -11.91 1.33
N LYS A 202 7.23 -12.66 1.65
CA LYS A 202 7.34 -13.99 2.26
C LYS A 202 8.10 -14.98 1.36
N GLN A 203 7.81 -14.99 0.06
CA GLN A 203 8.54 -15.84 -0.88
C GLN A 203 10.02 -15.46 -0.98
N VAL A 204 10.34 -14.16 -0.92
CA VAL A 204 11.73 -13.68 -0.90
C VAL A 204 12.44 -14.14 0.37
N GLU A 205 11.77 -14.05 1.52
CA GLU A 205 12.32 -14.50 2.80
C GLU A 205 12.57 -16.00 2.81
N ASP A 206 11.58 -16.81 2.41
CA ASP A 206 11.70 -18.26 2.31
C ASP A 206 12.84 -18.66 1.36
N TYR A 207 12.98 -17.96 0.23
CA TYR A 207 14.10 -18.17 -0.70
C TYR A 207 15.45 -17.89 -0.05
N ILE A 208 15.62 -16.74 0.63
CA ILE A 208 16.89 -16.36 1.26
C ILE A 208 17.26 -17.34 2.38
N ARG A 209 16.30 -17.74 3.22
CA ARG A 209 16.51 -18.72 4.30
C ARG A 209 16.83 -20.10 3.73
N GLY A 210 16.20 -20.49 2.62
CA GLY A 210 16.44 -21.75 1.91
C GLY A 210 17.83 -21.90 1.30
N LEU A 211 18.60 -20.81 1.13
CA LEU A 211 19.97 -20.89 0.60
C LEU A 211 20.96 -21.56 1.57
N GLY A 212 20.64 -21.68 2.87
CA GLY A 212 21.52 -22.30 3.87
C GLY A 212 22.86 -21.58 4.06
N VAL A 213 22.94 -20.29 3.70
CA VAL A 213 24.15 -19.47 3.81
C VAL A 213 24.17 -18.68 5.12
N GLY A 214 25.36 -18.31 5.58
CA GLY A 214 25.52 -17.47 6.79
C GLY A 214 24.84 -16.10 6.65
N GLY A 215 24.49 -15.48 7.79
CA GLY A 215 23.68 -14.26 7.84
C GLY A 215 24.21 -13.10 6.99
N ARG A 216 25.54 -13.01 6.81
CA ARG A 216 26.14 -11.88 6.09
C ARG A 216 25.86 -12.02 4.61
N THR A 217 25.90 -13.25 4.13
CA THR A 217 25.54 -13.62 2.76
C THR A 217 24.04 -13.47 2.55
N GLN A 218 23.20 -13.85 3.52
CA GLN A 218 21.75 -13.60 3.46
C GLN A 218 21.44 -12.11 3.29
N ASN A 219 22.03 -11.25 4.11
CA ASN A 219 21.83 -9.80 4.03
C ASN A 219 22.36 -9.19 2.73
N ASN A 220 23.48 -9.71 2.20
CA ASN A 220 23.99 -9.30 0.89
C ASN A 220 23.00 -9.69 -0.24
N ASN A 221 22.41 -10.88 -0.19
CA ASN A 221 21.37 -11.32 -1.14
C ASN A 221 20.13 -10.43 -1.03
N ARG A 222 19.64 -10.20 0.19
CA ARG A 222 18.52 -9.29 0.47
C ARG A 222 18.74 -7.90 -0.12
N GLN A 223 19.96 -7.34 0.03
CA GLN A 223 20.29 -6.02 -0.50
C GLN A 223 20.27 -5.97 -2.04
N LEU A 224 20.77 -7.02 -2.71
CA LEU A 224 20.74 -7.10 -4.16
C LEU A 224 19.31 -7.27 -4.69
N ILE A 225 18.49 -8.10 -4.04
CA ILE A 225 17.08 -8.29 -4.38
C ILE A 225 16.32 -6.97 -4.18
N ASN A 226 16.55 -6.25 -3.07
CA ASN A 226 15.97 -4.91 -2.89
C ASN A 226 16.41 -3.92 -3.98
N THR A 227 17.65 -4.02 -4.46
CA THR A 227 18.14 -3.20 -5.58
C THR A 227 17.37 -3.51 -6.87
N LEU A 228 17.01 -4.78 -7.11
CA LEU A 228 16.18 -5.21 -8.23
C LEU A 228 14.77 -4.61 -8.15
N PHE A 229 14.08 -4.75 -7.02
CA PHE A 229 12.74 -4.17 -6.84
C PHE A 229 12.75 -2.64 -7.00
N LYS A 230 13.73 -1.95 -6.41
CA LYS A 230 13.88 -0.50 -6.59
C LYS A 230 14.13 -0.09 -8.05
N PHE A 231 14.89 -0.90 -8.79
CA PHE A 231 15.08 -0.68 -10.22
C PHE A 231 13.77 -0.85 -10.99
N ALA A 232 12.99 -1.88 -10.69
CA ALA A 232 11.68 -2.12 -11.29
C ALA A 232 10.68 -1.00 -11.01
N ILE A 233 10.64 -0.46 -9.78
CA ILE A 233 9.84 0.72 -9.44
C ILE A 233 10.30 1.94 -10.26
N LYS A 234 11.62 2.18 -10.36
CA LYS A 234 12.16 3.32 -11.12
C LYS A 234 11.85 3.23 -12.61
N ARG A 235 11.81 2.02 -13.17
CA ARG A 235 11.46 1.76 -14.58
C ARG A 235 9.96 1.71 -14.84
N GLY A 236 9.13 1.79 -13.80
CA GLY A 236 7.67 1.71 -13.92
C GLY A 236 7.18 0.30 -14.23
N TYR A 237 7.86 -0.74 -13.77
CA TYR A 237 7.35 -2.13 -13.80
C TYR A 237 6.57 -2.48 -12.53
N LEU A 238 6.77 -1.69 -11.47
CA LEU A 238 6.08 -1.80 -10.20
C LEU A 238 5.51 -0.44 -9.78
N CYS A 239 4.48 -0.46 -8.95
CA CYS A 239 3.89 0.73 -8.36
C CYS A 239 4.88 1.43 -7.42
N LYS A 240 4.72 2.74 -7.21
CA LYS A 240 5.68 3.53 -6.43
C LYS A 240 5.73 3.18 -4.95
N ASP A 241 4.68 2.58 -4.44
CA ASP A 241 4.45 2.16 -3.06
C ASP A 241 4.63 0.64 -2.87
N HIS A 242 5.11 -0.08 -3.90
CA HIS A 242 5.46 -1.49 -3.77
C HIS A 242 6.64 -1.66 -2.80
N ASP A 243 6.41 -2.36 -1.68
CA ASP A 243 7.39 -2.50 -0.59
C ASP A 243 7.40 -3.90 0.06
N GLU A 244 7.47 -4.94 -0.77
CA GLU A 244 7.55 -6.34 -0.31
C GLU A 244 8.83 -6.63 0.51
N MET A 245 9.89 -5.83 0.31
CA MET A 245 11.16 -6.01 1.02
C MET A 245 11.13 -5.50 2.46
N SER A 246 10.15 -4.67 2.84
CA SER A 246 9.98 -4.21 4.23
C SER A 246 9.68 -5.34 5.20
N ALA A 247 8.96 -6.37 4.74
CA ALA A 247 8.61 -7.55 5.51
C ALA A 247 9.76 -8.55 5.64
N VAL A 248 10.80 -8.45 4.80
CA VAL A 248 11.94 -9.38 4.83
C VAL A 248 12.92 -8.94 5.92
N GLU A 249 13.02 -9.75 6.97
CA GLU A 249 13.91 -9.48 8.12
C GLU A 249 15.39 -9.52 7.74
N LEU A 250 16.21 -8.83 8.54
CA LEU A 250 17.66 -8.92 8.45
C LEU A 250 18.12 -10.12 9.26
N ALA A 251 18.96 -10.95 8.65
CA ALA A 251 19.60 -12.05 9.38
C ALA A 251 20.59 -11.47 10.41
N GLU A 252 20.57 -12.04 11.61
CA GLU A 252 21.60 -11.77 12.61
C GLU A 252 22.97 -12.16 12.08
N ASN A 253 23.96 -11.36 12.43
CA ASN A 253 25.34 -11.55 12.05
C ASN A 253 26.21 -11.43 13.26
N ASP A 254 26.59 -12.59 13.81
CA ASP A 254 27.76 -12.65 14.65
C ASP A 254 28.97 -12.79 13.72
N SER A 255 29.67 -11.68 13.48
CA SER A 255 30.87 -11.68 12.63
C SER A 255 32.08 -12.31 13.32
N GLY A 256 31.92 -12.84 14.54
CA GLY A 256 33.04 -13.24 15.39
C GLY A 256 33.92 -12.06 15.77
N GLU A 257 34.89 -12.31 16.64
CA GLU A 257 35.94 -11.34 16.95
C GLU A 257 36.94 -11.30 15.79
N ILE A 258 37.34 -10.08 15.39
CA ILE A 258 38.36 -9.91 14.35
C ILE A 258 39.72 -10.17 14.98
N GLU A 259 40.29 -11.34 14.70
CA GLU A 259 41.65 -11.68 15.15
C GLU A 259 42.73 -11.05 14.26
N VAL A 260 43.91 -10.83 14.84
CA VAL A 260 45.09 -10.30 14.16
C VAL A 260 46.27 -11.25 14.32
N PHE A 261 47.10 -11.38 13.27
CA PHE A 261 48.31 -12.18 13.35
C PHE A 261 49.30 -11.57 14.33
N ASN A 262 49.72 -12.37 15.32
CA ASN A 262 50.80 -11.96 16.22
C ASN A 262 52.18 -12.13 15.55
N PRO A 263 53.26 -11.56 16.11
CA PRO A 263 54.60 -11.65 15.50
C PRO A 263 55.11 -13.09 15.32
N VAL A 264 54.68 -14.04 16.16
CA VAL A 264 55.10 -15.45 16.07
C VAL A 264 54.40 -16.13 14.89
N GLU A 265 53.10 -15.88 14.70
CA GLU A 265 52.33 -16.37 13.56
C GLU A 265 52.80 -15.76 12.25
N LEU A 266 53.06 -14.46 12.24
CA LEU A 266 53.60 -13.79 11.06
C LEU A 266 54.95 -14.39 10.65
N ARG A 267 55.83 -14.69 11.62
CA ARG A 267 57.09 -15.40 11.36
C ARG A 267 56.86 -16.79 10.77
N LYS A 268 55.85 -17.53 11.25
CA LYS A 268 55.48 -18.83 10.66
C LYS A 268 55.06 -18.68 9.19
N LEU A 269 54.31 -17.64 8.85
CA LEU A 269 53.92 -17.36 7.46
C LEU A 269 55.14 -17.08 6.56
N PHE A 270 56.06 -16.21 6.99
CA PHE A 270 57.29 -15.95 6.23
C PHE A 270 58.17 -17.20 6.08
N ASN A 271 58.33 -17.98 7.15
CA ASN A 271 59.10 -19.22 7.09
C ASN A 271 58.46 -20.26 6.15
N ALA A 272 57.13 -20.31 6.08
CA ALA A 272 56.42 -21.19 5.14
C ALA A 272 56.59 -20.75 3.67
N CYS A 273 56.89 -19.48 3.40
CA CYS A 273 57.22 -19.02 2.05
C CYS A 273 58.67 -19.31 1.65
N LEU A 274 59.59 -19.34 2.62
CA LEU A 274 61.02 -19.64 2.40
C LEU A 274 61.30 -21.15 2.25
N ALA A 275 60.39 -22.01 2.70
CA ALA A 275 60.55 -23.45 2.62
C ALA A 275 59.76 -24.01 1.42
N PRO A 276 60.37 -24.83 0.54
CA PRO A 276 59.64 -25.52 -0.50
C PRO A 276 58.66 -26.52 0.12
N VAL A 277 57.43 -26.55 -0.39
CA VAL A 277 56.37 -27.44 0.11
C VAL A 277 55.94 -28.40 -0.99
N GLN A 278 55.71 -29.66 -0.61
CA GLN A 278 55.12 -30.64 -1.50
C GLN A 278 53.59 -30.54 -1.46
N GLU A 279 52.99 -30.06 -2.55
CA GLU A 279 51.53 -30.02 -2.71
C GLU A 279 51.11 -30.87 -3.88
N ARG A 280 50.08 -31.71 -3.70
CA ARG A 280 49.55 -32.59 -4.75
C ARG A 280 50.66 -33.38 -5.48
N ARG A 281 51.64 -33.87 -4.70
CA ARG A 281 52.84 -34.61 -5.15
C ARG A 281 53.85 -33.81 -6.01
N LYS A 282 53.75 -32.48 -6.05
CA LYS A 282 54.70 -31.60 -6.75
C LYS A 282 55.37 -30.63 -5.77
N TRP A 283 56.67 -30.40 -5.94
CA TRP A 283 57.39 -29.36 -5.22
C TRP A 283 56.97 -27.98 -5.74
N ARG A 284 56.65 -27.07 -4.81
CA ARG A 284 56.25 -25.70 -5.10
C ARG A 284 57.12 -24.75 -4.29
N ASP A 285 57.74 -23.81 -4.97
CA ASP A 285 58.36 -22.65 -4.37
C ASP A 285 57.31 -21.54 -4.18
N ARG A 286 57.42 -20.80 -3.08
CA ARG A 286 56.52 -19.72 -2.66
C ARG A 286 57.27 -18.44 -2.31
N GLU A 287 58.56 -18.35 -2.60
CA GLU A 287 59.36 -17.14 -2.34
C GLU A 287 58.74 -15.91 -3.01
N ALA A 288 58.12 -16.06 -4.19
CA ALA A 288 57.39 -15.00 -4.87
C ALA A 288 56.24 -14.39 -4.05
N MET A 289 55.73 -15.06 -3.00
CA MET A 289 54.70 -14.52 -2.10
C MET A 289 55.26 -13.57 -1.02
N ILE A 290 56.58 -13.56 -0.80
CA ILE A 290 57.22 -12.76 0.25
C ILE A 290 56.93 -11.26 0.06
N PRO A 291 57.03 -10.66 -1.14
CA PRO A 291 56.67 -9.26 -1.35
C PRO A 291 55.22 -8.94 -0.99
N TYR A 292 54.27 -9.81 -1.37
CA TYR A 292 52.86 -9.65 -1.01
C TYR A 292 52.67 -9.65 0.52
N LEU A 293 53.26 -10.64 1.21
CA LEU A 293 53.15 -10.77 2.66
C LEU A 293 53.79 -9.60 3.41
N ALA A 294 54.96 -9.13 2.97
CA ALA A 294 55.64 -7.98 3.56
C ALA A 294 54.78 -6.71 3.48
N ILE A 295 54.22 -6.43 2.30
CA ILE A 295 53.38 -5.23 2.10
C ILE A 295 52.06 -5.38 2.86
N ALA A 296 51.44 -6.56 2.87
CA ALA A 296 50.20 -6.81 3.61
C ALA A 296 50.40 -6.65 5.13
N ALA A 297 51.51 -7.15 5.66
CA ALA A 297 51.78 -7.15 7.09
C ALA A 297 52.27 -5.79 7.62
N PHE A 298 53.07 -5.05 6.84
CA PHE A 298 53.75 -3.86 7.33
C PHE A 298 53.23 -2.54 6.74
N CYS A 299 52.54 -2.56 5.60
CA CYS A 299 52.10 -1.34 4.92
C CYS A 299 50.57 -1.14 4.96
N GLY A 300 49.78 -2.12 5.43
CA GLY A 300 48.33 -1.97 5.60
C GLY A 300 47.56 -1.72 4.29
N LEU A 301 48.12 -2.15 3.15
CA LEU A 301 47.43 -2.10 1.86
C LEU A 301 46.36 -3.19 1.78
N ARG A 302 45.29 -2.92 1.04
CA ARG A 302 44.26 -3.94 0.77
C ARG A 302 44.83 -4.99 -0.19
N SER A 303 44.45 -6.26 -0.05
CA SER A 303 44.88 -7.34 -0.95
C SER A 303 44.70 -7.00 -2.44
N ALA A 304 43.59 -6.35 -2.81
CA ALA A 304 43.33 -5.92 -4.20
C ALA A 304 44.18 -4.71 -4.66
N GLU A 305 44.72 -3.91 -3.73
CA GLU A 305 45.70 -2.87 -4.03
C GLU A 305 47.07 -3.52 -4.29
N ILE A 306 47.48 -4.47 -3.43
CA ILE A 306 48.75 -5.19 -3.55
C ILE A 306 48.78 -6.04 -4.84
N ALA A 307 47.68 -6.75 -5.15
CA ALA A 307 47.57 -7.57 -6.37
C ALA A 307 47.73 -6.77 -7.67
N ARG A 308 47.44 -5.46 -7.64
CA ARG A 308 47.59 -4.55 -8.79
C ARG A 308 48.85 -3.70 -8.71
N LEU A 309 49.62 -3.80 -7.63
CA LEU A 309 50.79 -2.97 -7.39
C LEU A 309 51.91 -3.34 -8.37
N ASP A 310 52.49 -2.33 -8.97
CA ASP A 310 53.65 -2.48 -9.85
C ASP A 310 54.93 -2.09 -9.10
N TRP A 311 56.06 -2.75 -9.39
CA TRP A 311 57.34 -2.43 -8.77
C TRP A 311 57.80 -0.99 -9.03
N SER A 312 57.38 -0.37 -10.14
CA SER A 312 57.63 1.06 -10.40
C SER A 312 56.96 2.01 -9.40
N GLU A 313 56.03 1.51 -8.59
CA GLU A 313 55.30 2.24 -7.54
C GLU A 313 55.88 2.00 -6.13
N VAL A 314 56.94 1.18 -6.02
CA VAL A 314 57.61 0.84 -4.77
C VAL A 314 58.99 1.51 -4.73
N HIS A 315 59.09 2.58 -3.95
CA HIS A 315 60.32 3.38 -3.85
C HIS A 315 61.13 2.92 -2.65
N LEU A 316 62.14 2.07 -2.93
CA LEU A 316 63.13 1.60 -1.94
C LEU A 316 64.45 2.38 -2.02
N THR A 317 64.52 3.41 -2.87
CA THR A 317 65.69 4.26 -3.07
C THR A 317 65.36 5.70 -2.67
N GLY A 318 66.26 6.36 -1.93
CA GLY A 318 66.07 7.73 -1.45
C GLY A 318 66.14 7.85 0.08
N ALA A 319 65.84 9.04 0.59
CA ALA A 319 65.86 9.31 2.04
C ALA A 319 64.69 8.66 2.79
N GLU A 320 63.59 8.37 2.10
CA GLU A 320 62.41 7.72 2.65
C GLU A 320 61.93 6.60 1.72
N HIS A 321 61.57 5.45 2.29
CA HIS A 321 60.96 4.35 1.54
C HIS A 321 59.43 4.48 1.56
N PHE A 322 58.78 4.37 0.40
CA PHE A 322 57.32 4.49 0.32
C PHE A 322 56.71 3.74 -0.88
N ILE A 323 55.41 3.43 -0.79
CA ILE A 323 54.59 2.91 -1.87
C ILE A 323 53.66 4.00 -2.37
N GLU A 324 53.67 4.27 -3.67
CA GLU A 324 52.70 5.16 -4.31
C GLU A 324 51.45 4.37 -4.75
N VAL A 325 50.37 4.46 -3.97
CA VAL A 325 49.08 3.86 -4.37
C VAL A 325 48.34 4.85 -5.28
N LYS A 326 48.36 4.57 -6.59
CA LYS A 326 47.66 5.38 -7.59
C LYS A 326 46.14 5.25 -7.47
N ALA A 327 45.44 6.35 -7.78
CA ALA A 327 43.97 6.43 -7.72
C ALA A 327 43.27 5.29 -8.50
N ALA A 328 43.75 4.93 -9.69
CA ALA A 328 43.14 3.89 -10.52
C ALA A 328 43.15 2.48 -9.87
N LYS A 329 44.02 2.24 -8.88
CA LYS A 329 44.18 0.94 -8.20
C LYS A 329 43.50 0.91 -6.81
N ALA A 330 43.13 2.07 -6.27
CA ALA A 330 42.47 2.20 -4.97
C ALA A 330 40.94 2.06 -5.07
N LYS A 331 40.32 1.39 -4.08
CA LYS A 331 38.84 1.23 -4.03
C LYS A 331 38.09 2.57 -4.03
N THR A 332 38.66 3.60 -3.41
CA THR A 332 38.06 4.94 -3.27
C THR A 332 38.56 5.94 -4.32
N ALA A 333 39.34 5.49 -5.30
CA ALA A 333 39.91 6.34 -6.36
C ALA A 333 40.76 7.53 -5.85
N SER A 334 41.36 7.42 -4.66
CA SER A 334 42.24 8.45 -4.08
C SER A 334 43.70 7.99 -4.12
N ARG A 335 44.59 8.89 -4.56
CA ARG A 335 46.04 8.69 -4.54
C ARG A 335 46.56 8.89 -3.12
N ARG A 336 47.45 8.00 -2.66
CA ARG A 336 48.15 8.15 -1.37
C ARG A 336 49.54 7.55 -1.41
N THR A 337 50.45 8.10 -0.62
CA THR A 337 51.75 7.50 -0.31
C THR A 337 51.65 6.73 1.00
N VAL A 338 52.25 5.55 1.04
CA VAL A 338 52.30 4.70 2.24
C VAL A 338 53.76 4.51 2.64
N PRO A 339 54.19 4.94 3.84
CA PRO A 339 55.57 4.74 4.27
C PRO A 339 55.89 3.25 4.41
N ILE A 340 57.10 2.88 4.02
CA ILE A 340 57.66 1.53 4.19
C ILE A 340 58.61 1.56 5.37
N SER A 341 58.35 0.73 6.37
CA SER A 341 59.26 0.56 7.49
C SER A 341 60.54 -0.18 7.08
N GLU A 342 61.65 0.06 7.78
CA GLU A 342 62.96 -0.52 7.48
C GLU A 342 62.95 -2.06 7.42
N ASN A 343 62.20 -2.71 8.30
CA ASN A 343 62.03 -4.17 8.26
C ASN A 343 61.29 -4.64 6.99
N CYS A 344 60.30 -3.90 6.52
CA CYS A 344 59.59 -4.21 5.28
C CYS A 344 60.51 -4.03 4.07
N ALA A 345 61.28 -2.93 4.03
CA ALA A 345 62.25 -2.67 2.98
C ALA A 345 63.28 -3.81 2.84
N ARG A 346 63.78 -4.36 3.95
CA ARG A 346 64.69 -5.51 3.95
C ARG A 346 64.07 -6.79 3.38
N TRP A 347 62.78 -7.03 3.64
CA TRP A 347 62.07 -8.16 3.04
C TRP A 347 61.83 -7.97 1.54
N LEU A 348 61.68 -6.73 1.08
CA LEU A 348 61.43 -6.41 -0.33
C LEU A 348 62.70 -6.34 -1.18
N ALA A 349 63.83 -5.94 -0.60
CA ALA A 349 65.08 -5.70 -1.33
C ALA A 349 65.53 -6.85 -2.24
N PRO A 350 65.45 -8.14 -1.85
CA PRO A 350 65.85 -9.25 -2.72
C PRO A 350 64.95 -9.42 -3.97
N PHE A 351 63.73 -8.87 -3.94
CA PHE A 351 62.72 -9.04 -4.97
C PHE A 351 62.50 -7.79 -5.82
N ALA A 352 63.15 -6.69 -5.47
CA ALA A 352 62.94 -5.38 -6.09
C ALA A 352 63.29 -5.40 -7.59
N LYS A 353 62.42 -4.79 -8.40
CA LYS A 353 62.55 -4.66 -9.86
C LYS A 353 62.27 -3.22 -10.26
N GLU A 354 62.65 -2.85 -11.48
CA GLU A 354 62.30 -1.52 -12.03
C GLU A 354 60.80 -1.41 -12.36
N SER A 355 60.18 -2.50 -12.80
CA SER A 355 58.76 -2.56 -13.16
C SER A 355 58.23 -4.00 -13.14
N GLY A 356 56.91 -4.14 -13.24
CA GLY A 356 56.19 -5.42 -13.27
C GLY A 356 55.39 -5.67 -11.99
N LEU A 357 54.48 -6.63 -12.03
CA LEU A 357 53.61 -6.93 -10.89
C LEU A 357 54.40 -7.39 -9.67
N VAL A 358 54.08 -6.81 -8.51
CA VAL A 358 54.58 -7.27 -7.21
C VAL A 358 54.03 -8.66 -6.88
N CYS A 359 52.81 -8.97 -7.33
CA CYS A 359 52.17 -10.28 -7.19
C CYS A 359 52.03 -10.92 -8.58
N PRO A 360 52.96 -11.78 -9.01
CA PRO A 360 52.89 -12.44 -10.32
C PRO A 360 51.97 -13.67 -10.35
N PHE A 361 51.18 -13.90 -9.31
CA PHE A 361 50.31 -15.06 -9.13
C PHE A 361 48.84 -14.62 -8.96
N GLU A 362 47.92 -15.47 -9.41
CA GLU A 362 46.46 -15.25 -9.33
C GLU A 362 45.86 -15.77 -8.02
#